data_AF-F3FVV8-F1
#
_entry.id   AF-F3FVV8-F1
#
_cell.length_a   1.000
_cell.length_b   1.000
_cell.length_c   1.000
_cell.angle_alpha   90.00
_cell.angle_beta   90.00
_cell.angle_gamma   90.00
#
_symmetry.space_group_name_H-M   'P 1'
#
loop_
_entity.id
_entity.type
_entity.pdbx_description
1 polymer ?
#
loop_
_entity_poly.entity_id
_entity_poly.type
_entity_poly.pdbx_seq_one_letter_code
_entity_poly.pdbx_strand_id
1 'polypeptide(L)' 'MDAFMQAAFDEAQLGLKEGGIPIGSVIVHGGKIIGRGHNR' A
#
# COMPACT_ATOMS: atom_id res chain seq x y z
N MET A 1 11.05 -3.78 -8.63
CA MET A 1 10.34 -3.88 -7.34
C MET A 1 9.47 -5.13 -7.40
N ASP A 2 9.37 -5.90 -6.32
CA ASP A 2 8.30 -6.92 -6.19
C ASP A 2 6.93 -6.24 -6.38
N ALA A 3 6.01 -6.85 -7.13
CA ALA A 3 4.69 -6.29 -7.42
C ALA A 3 3.88 -5.98 -6.14
N PHE A 4 4.07 -6.77 -5.08
CA PHE A 4 3.42 -6.51 -3.79
C PHE A 4 4.01 -5.30 -3.08
N MET A 5 5.34 -5.14 -3.15
CA MET A 5 6.02 -3.97 -2.61
C MET A 5 5.69 -2.70 -3.38
N GLN A 6 5.53 -2.77 -4.70
CA GLN A 6 5.06 -1.63 -5.50
C GLN A 6 3.65 -1.21 -5.05
N ALA A 7 2.75 -2.17 -4.87
CA ALA A 7 1.39 -1.88 -4.43
C ALA A 7 1.35 -1.24 -3.02
N ALA A 8 2.18 -1.71 -2.07
CA ALA A 8 2.29 -1.08 -0.76
C ALA A 8 2.88 0.34 -0.84
N PHE A 9 3.83 0.56 -1.73
CA PHE A 9 4.42 1.87 -1.97
C PHE A 9 3.40 2.85 -2.58
N ASP A 10 2.58 2.40 -3.53
CA ASP A 10 1.52 3.21 -4.15
C ASP A 10 0.49 3.68 -3.10
N GLU A 11 0.13 2.82 -2.15
CA GLU A 11 -0.73 3.17 -1.00
C GLU A 11 -0.04 4.21 -0.10
N ALA A 12 1.24 4.05 0.20
CA ALA A 12 1.99 5.03 1.00
C ALA A 12 2.04 6.41 0.33
N GLN A 13 2.22 6.44 -1.00
CA GLN A 13 2.17 7.67 -1.77
C GLN A 13 0.77 8.30 -1.78
N LEU A 14 -0.29 7.50 -1.76
CA LEU A 14 -1.66 7.99 -1.65
C LEU A 14 -1.89 8.64 -0.27
N GLY A 15 -1.52 7.96 0.81
CA GLY A 15 -1.61 8.52 2.17
C GLY A 15 -0.87 9.85 2.32
N LEU A 16 0.32 9.96 1.72
CA LEU A 16 1.06 11.23 1.67
C LEU A 16 0.29 12.35 0.96
N LYS A 17 -0.34 12.04 -0.17
CA LYS A 17 -1.13 13.01 -0.95
C LYS A 17 -2.39 13.44 -0.22
N GLU A 18 -2.95 12.57 0.62
CA GLU A 18 -4.08 12.88 1.50
C GLU A 18 -3.66 13.71 2.73
N GLY A 19 -2.36 13.94 2.94
CA GLY A 19 -1.82 14.70 4.07
C GLY A 19 -1.45 13.84 5.29
N GLY A 20 -1.57 12.52 5.18
CA GLY A 20 -1.22 11.55 6.22
C GLY A 20 0.26 11.17 6.23
N ILE A 21 0.61 10.28 7.17
CA ILE A 21 1.96 9.72 7.24
C ILE A 21 2.12 8.71 6.08
N PRO A 22 3.22 8.74 5.30
CA PRO A 22 3.42 7.90 4.11
C PRO A 22 3.68 6.43 4.48
N ILE A 23 2.65 5.75 4.97
CA ILE A 23 2.65 4.33 5.33
C ILE A 23 1.58 3.65 4.49
N GLY A 24 1.99 2.64 3.74
CA GLY A 24 1.11 1.81 2.92
C GLY A 24 1.34 0.33 3.20
N SER A 25 0.29 -0.47 3.01
CA SER A 25 0.28 -1.89 3.33
C SER A 25 -0.59 -2.67 2.35
N VAL A 26 -0.22 -3.94 2.14
CA VAL A 26 -1.01 -4.90 1.37
C VAL A 26 -1.10 -6.23 2.12
N ILE A 27 -2.25 -6.90 2.01
CA ILE A 27 -2.44 -8.28 2.49
C ILE A 27 -2.48 -9.19 1.27
N VAL A 28 -1.60 -10.19 1.24
CA VAL A 28 -1.48 -11.15 0.13
C VAL A 28 -1.86 -12.55 0.59
N HIS A 29 -2.71 -13.22 -0.18
CA HIS A 29 -3.07 -14.62 0.03
C HIS A 29 -3.14 -15.35 -1.31
N GLY A 30 -2.46 -16.50 -1.41
CA GLY A 30 -2.42 -17.27 -2.67
C GLY A 30 -1.82 -16.49 -3.85
N GLY A 31 -0.85 -15.61 -3.61
CA GLY A 31 -0.22 -14.77 -4.65
C GLY A 31 -1.10 -13.63 -5.18
N LYS A 32 -2.24 -13.35 -4.52
CA LYS A 32 -3.16 -12.27 -4.88
C LYS A 32 -3.29 -11.28 -3.72
N ILE A 33 -3.35 -9.99 -4.05
CA ILE A 33 -3.65 -8.95 -3.06
C ILE A 33 -5.14 -9.04 -2.73
N ILE A 34 -5.47 -9.22 -1.45
CA ILE A 34 -6.85 -9.29 -0.93
C ILE A 34 -7.21 -8.06 -0.08
N GLY A 35 -6.24 -7.22 0.24
CA GLY A 35 -6.46 -5.99 1.00
C GLY A 35 -5.34 -4.97 0.74
N ARG A 36 -5.70 -3.69 0.79
CA ARG A 36 -4.82 -2.54 0.67
C ARG A 36 -5.20 -1.51 1.72
N GLY A 37 -4.23 -0.74 2.20
CA GLY A 37 -4.52 0.37 3.10
C GLY A 37 -3.34 1.28 3.31
N HIS A 38 -3.63 2.53 3.64
CA HIS A 38 -2.68 3.59 3.96
C HIS A 38 -3.14 4.40 5.17
N ASN A 39 -2.21 5.11 5.80
CA ASN A 39 -2.55 6.10 6.83
C ASN A 39 -3.03 7.42 6.19
N ARG A 40 -4.00 8.06 6.85
CA ARG A 40 -4.51 9.41 6.59
C ARG A 40 -4.11 10.34 7.72
#